data_AF-A0A2H1WIV0-F1
#
_entry.id   AF-A0A2H1WIV0-F1
#
_cell.length_a   1.000
_cell.length_b   1.000
_cell.length_c   1.000
_cell.angle_alpha   90.00
_cell.angle_beta   90.00
_cell.angle_gamma   90.00
#
_symmetry.space_group_name_H-M   'P 1'
#
loop_
_entity.id
_entity.type
_entity.pdbx_description
1 polymer ?
#
loop_
_entity_poly.entity_id
_entity_poly.type
_entity_poly.pdbx_seq_one_letter_code
_entity_poly.pdbx_strand_id
1 'polypeptide(L)'
;LLSTRHLSDHLSELVESTLTDLEQSKCIAIEDDMDVQPLNLGMIASYYYINYTTIELFSLSLTNKTKIRGLLEIISSAAEYSELCIRHREENIIKALAAKVPHKPTAASGAAVKYNDPHVKAHVLLQAHLSRMQLPAELQADTALVLAKAIRLIQACVDVVSSSGWLSPAVAAMELAQMVTQAMWAK
;
A
#
# COMPACT_ATOMS: atom_id res chain seq x y z
N LEU A 1 36.39 20.40 -11.07
CA LEU A 1 35.80 21.45 -10.20
C LEU A 1 34.32 21.51 -10.56
N LEU A 2 33.43 20.89 -9.78
CA LEU A 2 31.99 21.18 -9.92
C LEU A 2 31.83 22.68 -9.62
N SER A 3 31.38 23.45 -10.60
CA SER A 3 31.07 24.85 -10.38
C SER A 3 29.83 24.95 -9.50
N THR A 4 29.73 26.01 -8.69
CA THR A 4 28.54 26.31 -7.88
C THR A 4 27.26 26.34 -8.72
N ARG A 5 27.38 26.74 -10.00
CA ARG A 5 26.31 26.70 -10.99
C ARG A 5 25.82 25.29 -11.27
N HIS A 6 26.71 24.33 -11.52
CA HIS A 6 26.30 22.95 -11.80
C HIS A 6 25.57 22.30 -10.61
N LEU A 7 25.96 22.65 -9.38
CA LEU A 7 25.26 22.19 -8.18
C LEU A 7 23.87 22.83 -8.07
N SER A 8 23.76 24.14 -8.30
CA SER A 8 22.48 24.85 -8.28
C SER A 8 21.51 24.30 -9.31
N ASP A 9 21.97 24.14 -10.56
CA ASP A 9 21.15 23.63 -11.66
C ASP A 9 20.64 22.21 -11.34
N HIS A 10 21.50 21.35 -10.80
CA HIS A 10 21.12 19.99 -10.41
C HIS A 10 20.11 19.94 -9.25
N LEU A 11 20.26 20.80 -8.24
CA LEU A 11 19.32 20.89 -7.13
C LEU A 11 17.95 21.42 -7.60
N SER A 12 17.94 22.40 -8.50
CA SER A 12 16.71 22.90 -9.13
C SER A 12 16.00 21.80 -9.89
N GLU A 13 16.71 21.05 -10.75
CA GLU A 13 16.12 19.92 -11.50
C GLU A 13 15.56 18.85 -10.56
N LEU A 14 16.26 18.52 -9.47
CA LEU A 14 15.78 17.55 -8.48
C LEU A 14 14.50 18.03 -7.78
N VAL A 15 14.45 19.30 -7.38
CA VAL A 15 13.26 19.90 -6.75
C VAL A 15 12.10 19.94 -7.73
N GLU A 16 12.31 20.43 -8.96
CA GLU A 16 11.28 20.50 -10.00
C GLU A 16 10.71 19.12 -10.34
N SER A 17 11.57 18.11 -10.54
CA SER A 17 11.13 16.74 -10.78
C SER A 17 10.30 16.19 -9.61
N THR A 18 10.74 16.43 -8.36
CA THR A 18 10.04 15.92 -7.17
C THR A 18 8.68 16.61 -6.99
N LEU A 19 8.62 17.93 -7.17
CA LEU A 19 7.37 18.69 -7.07
C LEU A 19 6.40 18.29 -8.18
N THR A 20 6.90 18.07 -9.40
CA THR A 20 6.11 17.57 -10.53
C THR A 20 5.49 16.20 -10.22
N ASP A 21 6.27 15.27 -9.67
CA ASP A 21 5.76 13.95 -9.29
C ASP A 21 4.69 14.04 -8.19
N LEU A 22 4.92 14.87 -7.16
CA LEU A 22 3.97 15.08 -6.07
C LEU A 22 2.67 15.76 -6.54
N GLU A 23 2.76 16.69 -7.47
CA GLU A 23 1.60 17.36 -8.07
C GLU A 23 0.79 16.38 -8.94
N GLN A 24 1.46 15.57 -9.76
CA GLN A 24 0.80 14.53 -10.57
C GLN A 24 0.06 13.51 -9.70
N SER A 25 0.63 13.12 -8.56
CA SER A 25 -0.02 12.29 -7.55
C SER A 25 -1.06 13.03 -6.69
N LYS A 26 -1.36 14.30 -6.99
CA LYS A 26 -2.32 15.17 -6.28
C LYS A 26 -2.03 15.30 -4.79
N CYS A 27 -0.76 15.20 -4.40
CA CYS A 27 -0.32 15.39 -3.02
C CYS A 27 -0.08 16.87 -2.70
N ILE A 28 0.29 17.67 -3.69
CA ILE A 28 0.46 19.12 -3.60
C ILE A 28 -0.22 19.81 -4.79
N ALA A 29 -0.43 21.12 -4.68
CA ALA A 29 -0.72 22.00 -5.80
C ALA A 29 0.41 23.02 -5.94
N ILE A 30 0.80 23.33 -7.18
CA ILE A 30 1.75 24.39 -7.50
C ILE A 30 0.96 25.61 -8.00
N GLU A 31 1.14 26.75 -7.33
CA GLU A 31 0.49 28.03 -7.67
C GLU A 31 1.55 29.00 -8.21
N ASP A 32 1.21 29.72 -9.29
CA ASP A 32 2.09 30.70 -9.96
C ASP A 32 3.50 30.18 -10.31
N ASP A 33 3.61 28.87 -10.61
CA ASP A 33 4.85 28.14 -10.90
C ASP A 33 5.93 28.23 -9.79
N MET A 34 5.55 28.62 -8.57
CA MET A 34 6.50 28.94 -7.49
C MET A 34 6.02 28.48 -6.10
N ASP A 35 4.77 28.77 -5.73
CA ASP A 35 4.24 28.49 -4.41
C ASP A 35 3.65 27.08 -4.33
N VAL A 36 3.84 26.38 -3.20
CA VAL A 36 3.36 25.01 -3.01
C VAL A 36 2.37 24.93 -1.84
N GLN A 37 1.24 24.26 -2.07
CA GLN A 37 0.22 24.03 -1.06
C GLN A 37 -0.05 22.53 -0.88
N PRO A 38 -0.13 22.01 0.36
CA PRO A 38 -0.46 20.62 0.59
C PRO A 38 -1.93 20.35 0.23
N LEU A 39 -2.17 19.27 -0.52
CA LEU A 39 -3.50 18.77 -0.80
C LEU A 39 -3.88 17.64 0.18
N ASN A 40 -5.16 17.26 0.16
CA ASN A 40 -5.69 16.23 1.06
C ASN A 40 -4.88 14.91 1.04
N LEU A 41 -4.49 14.43 -0.15
CA LEU A 41 -3.70 13.21 -0.27
C LEU A 41 -2.30 13.37 0.35
N GLY A 42 -1.64 14.52 0.16
CA GLY A 42 -0.34 14.81 0.75
C GLY A 42 -0.41 14.92 2.27
N MET A 43 -1.48 15.51 2.80
CA MET A 43 -1.74 15.57 4.24
C MET A 43 -1.91 14.16 4.84
N ILE A 44 -2.69 13.29 4.19
CA ILE A 44 -2.86 11.89 4.62
C ILE A 44 -1.51 11.15 4.58
N ALA A 45 -0.76 11.28 3.48
CA ALA A 45 0.55 10.64 3.33
C ALA A 45 1.51 11.03 4.46
N SER A 46 1.62 12.33 4.73
CA SER A 46 2.47 12.88 5.79
C SER A 46 2.03 12.44 7.18
N TYR A 47 0.73 12.51 7.48
CA TYR A 47 0.18 12.18 8.79
C TYR A 47 0.45 10.73 9.21
N TYR A 48 0.28 9.78 8.30
CA TYR A 48 0.48 8.35 8.58
C TYR A 48 1.90 7.84 8.27
N TYR A 49 2.79 8.71 7.78
CA TYR A 49 4.14 8.34 7.34
C TYR A 49 4.12 7.24 6.27
N ILE A 50 3.35 7.49 5.20
CA ILE A 50 3.13 6.58 4.06
C ILE A 50 3.72 7.21 2.80
N ASN A 51 4.29 6.37 1.93
CA ASN A 51 4.85 6.80 0.66
C ASN A 51 3.75 7.43 -0.23
N TYR A 52 4.03 8.57 -0.87
CA TYR A 52 3.05 9.26 -1.72
C TYR A 52 2.54 8.37 -2.87
N THR A 53 3.40 7.50 -3.42
CA THR A 53 3.01 6.52 -4.46
C THR A 53 1.98 5.50 -3.96
N THR A 54 2.01 5.14 -2.66
CA THR A 54 0.98 4.29 -2.05
C THR A 54 -0.35 5.04 -1.94
N ILE A 55 -0.32 6.32 -1.56
CA ILE A 55 -1.54 7.12 -1.50
C ILE A 55 -2.12 7.39 -2.89
N GLU A 56 -1.26 7.62 -3.89
CA GLU A 56 -1.67 7.68 -5.29
C GLU A 56 -2.35 6.38 -5.74
N LEU A 57 -1.73 5.22 -5.47
CA LEU A 57 -2.32 3.91 -5.73
C LEU A 57 -3.70 3.78 -5.06
N PHE A 58 -3.84 4.19 -3.81
CA PHE A 58 -5.11 4.18 -3.09
C PHE A 58 -6.14 5.07 -3.79
N SER A 59 -5.76 6.30 -4.13
CA SER A 59 -6.65 7.24 -4.82
C SER A 59 -7.11 6.76 -6.20
N LEU A 60 -6.28 6.00 -6.92
CA LEU A 60 -6.62 5.48 -8.25
C LEU A 60 -7.40 4.16 -8.19
N SER A 61 -7.17 3.34 -7.16
CA SER A 61 -7.72 1.97 -7.08
C SER A 61 -8.99 1.86 -6.24
N LEU A 62 -9.16 2.74 -5.25
CA LEU A 62 -10.36 2.74 -4.42
C LEU A 62 -11.54 3.31 -5.20
N THR A 63 -12.70 2.67 -5.06
CA THR A 63 -13.96 3.10 -5.67
C THR A 63 -15.09 3.01 -4.66
N ASN A 64 -16.24 3.61 -4.96
CA ASN A 64 -17.44 3.50 -4.14
C ASN A 64 -17.99 2.06 -3.98
N LYS A 65 -17.48 1.09 -4.73
CA LYS A 65 -17.86 -0.33 -4.68
C LYS A 65 -16.80 -1.23 -4.06
N THR A 66 -15.66 -0.68 -3.64
CA THR A 66 -14.58 -1.46 -3.06
C THR A 66 -15.04 -2.14 -1.75
N LYS A 67 -14.75 -3.44 -1.63
CA LYS A 67 -15.07 -4.29 -0.46
C LYS A 67 -13.79 -4.85 0.14
N ILE A 68 -13.91 -5.59 1.25
CA ILE A 68 -12.79 -6.26 1.96
C ILE A 68 -11.80 -6.95 1.01
N ARG A 69 -12.27 -7.74 0.03
CA ARG A 69 -11.39 -8.38 -0.96
C ARG A 69 -10.53 -7.37 -1.71
N GLY A 70 -11.13 -6.31 -2.24
CA GLY A 70 -10.41 -5.27 -2.97
C GLY A 70 -9.50 -4.47 -2.06
N LEU A 71 -9.90 -4.19 -0.82
CA LEU A 71 -9.06 -3.53 0.18
C LEU A 71 -7.79 -4.34 0.47
N LEU A 72 -7.91 -5.66 0.64
CA LEU A 72 -6.75 -6.54 0.84
C LEU A 72 -5.79 -6.49 -0.35
N GLU A 73 -6.32 -6.57 -1.58
CA GLU A 73 -5.53 -6.48 -2.81
C GLU A 73 -4.79 -5.11 -2.91
N ILE A 74 -5.50 -4.01 -2.64
CA ILE A 74 -4.97 -2.64 -2.72
C ILE A 74 -3.91 -2.39 -1.63
N ILE A 75 -4.19 -2.71 -0.37
CA ILE A 75 -3.27 -2.48 0.75
C ILE A 75 -1.99 -3.31 0.57
N SER A 76 -2.11 -4.55 0.12
CA SER A 76 -0.94 -5.42 -0.09
C SER A 76 -0.04 -4.94 -1.24
N SER A 77 -0.59 -4.12 -2.14
CA SER A 77 0.14 -3.51 -3.26
C SER A 77 0.85 -2.21 -2.87
N ALA A 78 0.78 -1.79 -1.61
CA ALA A 78 1.46 -0.61 -1.09
C ALA A 78 2.99 -0.72 -1.21
N ALA A 79 3.65 0.39 -1.54
CA ALA A 79 5.12 0.48 -1.69
C ALA A 79 5.86 0.11 -0.39
N GLU A 80 5.21 0.26 0.75
CA GLU A 80 5.68 -0.16 2.08
C GLU A 80 6.03 -1.66 2.15
N TYR A 81 5.45 -2.48 1.27
CA TYR A 81 5.72 -3.91 1.21
C TYR A 81 6.73 -4.30 0.15
N SER A 82 7.21 -3.37 -0.70
CA SER A 82 8.19 -3.69 -1.75
C SER A 82 9.53 -4.19 -1.20
N GLU A 83 9.86 -3.86 0.05
CA GLU A 83 11.08 -4.30 0.74
C GLU A 83 10.92 -5.68 1.43
N LEU A 84 9.75 -6.32 1.35
CA LEU A 84 9.55 -7.62 1.99
C LEU A 84 10.49 -8.66 1.36
N CYS A 85 11.32 -9.28 2.20
CA CYS A 85 12.35 -10.22 1.73
C CYS A 85 11.71 -11.41 1.01
N ILE A 86 12.23 -11.73 -0.19
CA ILE A 86 11.88 -12.94 -0.94
C ILE A 86 13.05 -13.91 -0.85
N ARG A 87 12.91 -14.99 -0.08
CA ARG A 87 13.98 -15.98 0.08
C ARG A 87 13.90 -17.05 -1.01
N HIS A 88 15.05 -17.65 -1.34
CA HIS A 88 15.10 -18.77 -2.26
C HIS A 88 14.21 -19.93 -1.77
N ARG A 89 13.43 -20.52 -2.69
CA ARG A 89 12.50 -21.64 -2.44
C ARG A 89 11.23 -21.31 -1.66
N GLU A 90 10.98 -20.04 -1.30
CA GLU A 90 9.70 -19.65 -0.68
C GLU A 90 8.52 -19.66 -1.65
N GLU A 91 8.75 -19.51 -2.95
CA GLU A 91 7.70 -19.40 -3.97
C GLU A 91 6.65 -20.51 -3.88
N ASN A 92 7.10 -21.77 -3.74
CA ASN A 92 6.20 -22.92 -3.63
C ASN A 92 5.39 -22.91 -2.32
N ILE A 93 5.98 -22.40 -1.23
CA ILE A 93 5.30 -22.28 0.07
C ILE A 93 4.21 -21.20 -0.03
N ILE A 94 4.54 -20.02 -0.57
CA ILE A 94 3.58 -18.94 -0.78
C ILE A 94 2.45 -19.39 -1.71
N LYS A 95 2.77 -20.11 -2.79
CA LYS A 95 1.77 -20.69 -3.70
C LYS A 95 0.85 -21.69 -3.00
N ALA A 96 1.39 -22.56 -2.14
CA ALA A 96 0.60 -23.51 -1.36
C ALA A 96 -0.29 -22.83 -0.32
N LEU A 97 0.18 -21.75 0.31
CA LEU A 97 -0.61 -20.92 1.22
C LEU A 97 -1.73 -20.17 0.47
N ALA A 98 -1.41 -19.59 -0.69
CA ALA A 98 -2.37 -18.89 -1.54
C ALA A 98 -3.54 -19.77 -1.99
N ALA A 99 -3.34 -21.09 -2.10
CA ALA A 99 -4.41 -22.02 -2.40
C ALA A 99 -5.43 -22.21 -1.25
N LYS A 100 -5.03 -21.88 -0.01
CA LYS A 100 -5.80 -22.08 1.23
C LYS A 100 -6.45 -20.79 1.75
N VAL A 101 -5.98 -19.61 1.33
CA VAL A 101 -6.58 -18.33 1.75
C VAL A 101 -7.92 -18.07 1.05
N PRO A 102 -8.87 -17.37 1.68
CA PRO A 102 -10.19 -17.11 1.09
C PRO A 102 -10.18 -16.32 -0.23
N HIS A 103 -9.26 -15.37 -0.38
CA HIS A 103 -9.16 -14.52 -1.57
C HIS A 103 -7.82 -14.73 -2.28
N LYS A 104 -7.83 -15.59 -3.31
CA LYS A 104 -6.63 -15.90 -4.09
C LYS A 104 -6.05 -14.63 -4.74
N PRO A 105 -4.72 -14.47 -4.75
CA PRO A 105 -4.08 -13.36 -5.46
C PRO A 105 -4.45 -13.38 -6.93
N THR A 106 -4.61 -12.21 -7.52
CA THR A 106 -4.84 -12.00 -8.95
C THR A 106 -3.62 -11.31 -9.54
N ALA A 107 -3.27 -11.63 -10.78
CA ALA A 107 -2.26 -10.88 -11.51
C ALA A 107 -2.92 -9.71 -12.24
N ALA A 108 -2.20 -8.60 -12.37
CA ALA A 108 -2.60 -7.54 -13.28
C ALA A 108 -2.71 -8.10 -14.72
N SER A 109 -3.73 -7.65 -15.46
CA SER A 109 -3.86 -7.89 -16.92
C SER A 109 -3.90 -9.36 -17.39
N GLY A 110 -4.33 -10.29 -16.53
CA GLY A 110 -4.55 -11.69 -16.93
C GLY A 110 -3.28 -12.54 -17.06
N ALA A 111 -2.14 -12.04 -16.61
CA ALA A 111 -0.89 -12.80 -16.54
C ALA A 111 -0.93 -13.90 -15.45
N ALA A 112 0.10 -14.73 -15.40
CA ALA A 112 0.28 -15.66 -14.29
C ALA A 112 0.69 -14.91 -13.01
N VAL A 113 0.13 -15.31 -11.86
CA VAL A 113 0.53 -14.79 -10.55
C VAL A 113 1.98 -15.16 -10.26
N LYS A 114 2.80 -14.16 -9.95
CA LYS A 114 4.21 -14.31 -9.57
C LYS A 114 4.29 -14.47 -8.05
N TYR A 115 4.51 -15.69 -7.57
CA TYR A 115 4.56 -15.99 -6.12
C TYR A 115 5.90 -15.61 -5.46
N ASN A 116 6.84 -15.08 -6.25
CA ASN A 116 8.08 -14.45 -5.80
C ASN A 116 7.97 -12.91 -5.74
N ASP A 117 6.75 -12.37 -5.84
CA ASP A 117 6.47 -10.94 -5.70
C ASP A 117 6.20 -10.58 -4.22
N PRO A 118 6.87 -9.55 -3.66
CA PRO A 118 6.66 -9.12 -2.27
C PRO A 118 5.22 -8.70 -1.95
N HIS A 119 4.50 -8.10 -2.92
CA HIS A 119 3.10 -7.70 -2.73
C HIS A 119 2.16 -8.91 -2.68
N VAL A 120 2.42 -9.92 -3.52
CA VAL A 120 1.69 -11.21 -3.46
C VAL A 120 1.97 -11.91 -2.13
N LYS A 121 3.23 -11.89 -1.66
CA LYS A 121 3.59 -12.44 -0.35
C LYS A 121 2.85 -11.70 0.78
N ALA A 122 2.85 -10.37 0.80
CA ALA A 122 2.11 -9.58 1.79
C ALA A 122 0.61 -9.90 1.77
N HIS A 123 0.00 -10.01 0.59
CA HIS A 123 -1.42 -10.36 0.41
C HIS A 123 -1.78 -11.72 0.99
N VAL A 124 -0.92 -12.72 0.77
CA VAL A 124 -1.11 -14.07 1.30
C VAL A 124 -0.90 -14.09 2.82
N LEU A 125 0.13 -13.42 3.33
CA LEU A 125 0.44 -13.39 4.77
C LEU A 125 -0.63 -12.65 5.58
N LEU A 126 -1.17 -11.52 5.08
CA LEU A 126 -2.30 -10.84 5.71
C LEU A 126 -3.50 -11.78 5.89
N GLN A 127 -3.87 -12.51 4.83
CA GLN A 127 -4.99 -13.44 4.91
C GLN A 127 -4.69 -14.68 5.75
N ALA A 128 -3.44 -15.16 5.76
CA ALA A 128 -3.01 -16.23 6.64
C ALA A 128 -3.15 -15.83 8.11
N HIS A 129 -2.80 -14.58 8.46
CA HIS A 129 -3.03 -13.99 9.78
C HIS A 129 -4.51 -13.94 10.14
N LEU A 130 -5.37 -13.41 9.25
CA LEU A 130 -6.83 -13.36 9.46
C LEU A 130 -7.44 -14.77 9.63
N SER A 131 -6.82 -15.78 9.04
CA SER A 131 -7.24 -17.19 9.12
C SER A 131 -6.56 -17.96 10.25
N ARG A 132 -5.67 -17.33 11.02
CA ARG A 132 -4.85 -17.95 12.08
C ARG A 132 -4.12 -19.22 11.62
N MET A 133 -3.64 -19.21 10.38
CA MET A 133 -2.92 -20.34 9.80
C MET A 133 -1.57 -20.53 10.51
N GLN A 134 -1.17 -21.78 10.70
CA GLN A 134 0.16 -22.11 11.21
C GLN A 134 1.20 -21.89 10.11
N LEU A 135 2.20 -21.06 10.39
CA LEU A 135 3.26 -20.67 9.46
C LEU A 135 4.63 -21.06 10.04
N PRO A 136 5.63 -21.38 9.18
CA PRO A 136 7.03 -21.49 9.61
C PRO A 136 7.51 -20.19 10.28
N ALA A 137 8.49 -20.31 11.18
CA ALA A 137 9.01 -19.18 11.97
C ALA A 137 9.44 -17.98 11.10
N GLU A 138 10.07 -18.23 9.95
CA GLU A 138 10.51 -17.18 9.02
C GLU A 138 9.31 -16.39 8.45
N LEU A 139 8.23 -17.08 8.06
CA LEU A 139 7.02 -16.43 7.56
C LEU A 139 6.20 -15.78 8.67
N GLN A 140 6.28 -16.25 9.92
CA GLN A 140 5.72 -15.53 11.07
C GLN A 140 6.45 -14.21 11.31
N ALA A 141 7.79 -14.20 11.21
CA ALA A 141 8.57 -12.98 11.32
C ALA A 141 8.22 -11.98 10.21
N ASP A 142 8.10 -12.45 8.96
CA ASP A 142 7.65 -11.61 7.85
C ASP A 142 6.21 -11.11 8.04
N THR A 143 5.32 -11.94 8.59
CA THR A 143 3.95 -11.53 8.92
C THR A 143 3.94 -10.40 9.94
N ALA A 144 4.81 -10.44 10.95
CA ALA A 144 4.93 -9.35 11.92
C ALA A 144 5.37 -8.03 11.26
N LEU A 145 6.28 -8.07 10.29
CA LEU A 145 6.69 -6.89 9.50
C LEU A 145 5.53 -6.33 8.67
N VAL A 146 4.72 -7.21 8.08
CA VAL A 146 3.52 -6.82 7.34
C VAL A 146 2.50 -6.15 8.27
N LEU A 147 2.19 -6.77 9.40
CA LEU A 147 1.23 -6.26 10.38
C LEU A 147 1.65 -4.92 11.01
N ALA A 148 2.96 -4.72 11.21
CA ALA A 148 3.48 -3.46 11.74
C ALA A 148 3.14 -2.25 10.85
N LYS A 149 2.97 -2.45 9.54
CA LYS A 149 2.59 -1.40 8.58
C LYS A 149 1.10 -1.42 8.25
N ALA A 150 0.40 -2.53 8.45
CA ALA A 150 -0.98 -2.72 8.01
C ALA A 150 -1.98 -1.71 8.61
N ILE A 151 -1.93 -1.44 9.91
CA ILE A 151 -2.93 -0.60 10.58
C ILE A 151 -2.93 0.83 10.02
N ARG A 152 -1.74 1.45 9.89
CA ARG A 152 -1.63 2.80 9.32
C ARG A 152 -2.05 2.87 7.85
N LEU A 153 -1.76 1.83 7.06
CA LEU A 153 -2.22 1.73 5.67
C LEU A 153 -3.75 1.63 5.58
N ILE A 154 -4.37 0.86 6.48
CA ILE A 154 -5.83 0.73 6.55
C ILE A 154 -6.46 2.06 6.99
N GLN A 155 -5.89 2.75 7.98
CA GLN A 155 -6.38 4.06 8.43
C GLN A 155 -6.28 5.12 7.32
N ALA A 156 -5.18 5.15 6.58
CA ALA A 156 -5.06 6.02 5.41
C ALA A 156 -6.08 5.67 4.32
N CYS A 157 -6.37 4.38 4.09
CA CYS A 157 -7.47 3.98 3.21
C CYS A 157 -8.81 4.55 3.69
N VAL A 158 -9.11 4.48 4.99
CA VAL A 158 -10.34 5.06 5.58
C VAL A 158 -10.43 6.56 5.27
N ASP A 159 -9.34 7.31 5.42
CA ASP A 159 -9.37 8.76 5.19
C ASP A 159 -9.52 9.09 3.70
N VAL A 160 -8.85 8.37 2.80
CA VAL A 160 -8.98 8.56 1.34
C VAL A 160 -10.43 8.31 0.87
N VAL A 161 -11.07 7.23 1.32
CA VAL A 161 -12.47 6.95 0.92
C VAL A 161 -13.47 7.89 1.60
N SER A 162 -13.18 8.34 2.82
CA SER A 162 -13.98 9.33 3.55
C SER A 162 -13.97 10.68 2.84
N SER A 163 -12.80 11.15 2.39
CA SER A 163 -12.68 12.37 1.59
C SER A 163 -13.43 12.30 0.25
N SER A 164 -13.67 11.10 -0.27
CA SER A 164 -14.46 10.85 -1.48
C SER A 164 -15.96 10.68 -1.22
N GLY A 165 -16.39 10.70 0.06
CA GLY A 165 -17.79 10.54 0.45
C GLY A 165 -18.33 9.10 0.32
N TRP A 166 -17.46 8.08 0.31
CA TRP A 166 -17.87 6.69 0.09
C TRP A 166 -18.03 5.92 1.41
N LEU A 167 -19.25 5.94 1.96
CA LEU A 167 -19.56 5.30 3.24
C LEU A 167 -19.27 3.79 3.26
N SER A 168 -19.70 3.03 2.24
CA SER A 168 -19.57 1.57 2.27
C SER A 168 -18.11 1.10 2.28
N PRO A 169 -17.21 1.60 1.42
CA PRO A 169 -15.77 1.33 1.53
C PRO A 169 -15.15 1.80 2.84
N ALA A 170 -15.56 2.95 3.38
CA ALA A 170 -15.06 3.47 4.66
C ALA A 170 -15.34 2.49 5.81
N VAL A 171 -16.59 2.03 5.92
CA VAL A 171 -16.99 1.04 6.93
C VAL A 171 -16.25 -0.28 6.72
N ALA A 172 -16.12 -0.75 5.47
CA ALA A 172 -15.36 -1.96 5.18
C ALA A 172 -13.87 -1.84 5.58
N ALA A 173 -13.25 -0.68 5.38
CA ALA A 173 -11.86 -0.44 5.81
C ALA A 173 -11.74 -0.40 7.34
N MET A 174 -12.71 0.18 8.05
CA MET A 174 -12.76 0.13 9.52
C MET A 174 -12.94 -1.30 10.05
N GLU A 175 -13.82 -2.09 9.43
CA GLU A 175 -13.98 -3.51 9.73
C GLU A 175 -12.67 -4.28 9.47
N LEU A 176 -11.97 -3.99 8.37
CA LEU A 176 -10.67 -4.59 8.10
C LEU A 176 -9.63 -4.25 9.18
N ALA A 177 -9.61 -3.03 9.70
CA ALA A 177 -8.73 -2.67 10.82
C ALA A 177 -9.01 -3.53 12.06
N GLN A 178 -10.29 -3.77 12.37
CA GLN A 178 -10.70 -4.63 13.48
C GLN A 178 -10.33 -6.09 13.22
N MET A 179 -10.59 -6.60 12.01
CA MET A 179 -10.22 -7.95 11.57
C MET A 179 -8.72 -8.22 11.72
N VAL A 180 -7.87 -7.29 11.26
CA VAL A 180 -6.42 -7.40 11.36
C VAL A 180 -5.96 -7.37 12.82
N THR A 181 -6.54 -6.49 13.63
CA THR A 181 -6.22 -6.39 15.07
C THR A 181 -6.58 -7.68 15.83
N GLN A 182 -7.73 -8.28 15.52
CA GLN A 182 -8.24 -9.47 16.22
C GLN A 182 -7.86 -10.80 15.55
N ALA A 183 -7.10 -10.74 14.44
CA ALA A 183 -6.71 -11.88 13.62
C ALA A 183 -7.89 -12.78 13.27
N MET A 184 -8.97 -12.20 12.70
CA MET A 184 -10.16 -12.94 12.32
C MET A 184 -10.88 -12.31 11.13
N TRP A 185 -11.63 -13.12 10.39
CA TRP A 185 -12.54 -12.63 9.36
C TRP A 185 -13.79 -12.00 9.96
N ALA A 186 -14.36 -11.02 9.26
CA ALA A 186 -15.71 -10.53 9.54
C ALA A 186 -16.72 -11.68 9.46
N LYS A 187 -17.73 -11.64 10.33
CA LYS A 187 -18.80 -12.64 10.39
C LYS A 187 -19.88 -12.38 9.35
#